data_AF-A0AAN7SQU3-F1
#
_entry.id   AF-A0AAN7SQU3-F1
#
_cell.length_a   1.000
_cell.length_b   1.000
_cell.length_c   1.000
_cell.angle_alpha   90.00
_cell.angle_beta   90.00
_cell.angle_gamma   90.00
#
_symmetry.space_group_name_H-M   'P 1'
#
loop_
_entity.id
_entity.type
_entity.pdbx_description
1 polymer ?
#
loop_
_entity_poly.entity_id
_entity_poly.type
_entity_poly.pdbx_seq_one_letter_code
_entity_poly.pdbx_strand_id
1 'polypeptide(L)'
;MRKDFLNWYEQQVQNNVIFNFQLEIVKYCIEDVNILRKACLEFWTRFTTSNGVDPFRESCTIAGACNAVYRRNFLQENSIGLIPPNGYRMADKQSTIAIKWLLWLEHSLGIKIQHSGNNREVRLKEGFLVDGFCATTNTVYQFHGCYFHGCETCFPDQTAKLCGNKHDTMFARREKTTAISARIRSFGYNLVEMKECDFRNFIKINIQAKEFTLNHAIVRNEPLHPRDSFFGGRTNAVKLYHKAEEDEVIRYLDVCSLYPFVNKYGKYPVGHPTIHVGNDTCAKLPLDTMEGIIKCTVLPPSNLYHPVLPCRMHGKLMFILCRLCGENMLYNDCRHTDDERKFTGTYVADELREALSQGYKVLEILEIWEYEIAQYSKNCRSGGLFTSYVNNFLKLKQECSGWPSWCTDDQTKDRYVTEYLEREGLR
;
A
#
# COMPACT_ATOMS: atom_id res chain seq x y z
N MET A 1 -32.45 -21.78 25.14
CA MET A 1 -32.71 -21.99 23.70
C MET A 1 -33.35 -23.35 23.39
N ARG A 2 -32.69 -24.51 23.60
CA ARG A 2 -33.32 -25.83 23.33
C ARG A 2 -34.56 -26.10 24.20
N LYS A 3 -34.48 -25.80 25.50
CA LYS A 3 -35.60 -25.94 26.42
C LYS A 3 -36.78 -25.04 26.02
N ASP A 4 -36.51 -23.79 25.67
CA ASP A 4 -37.53 -22.83 25.24
C ASP A 4 -38.20 -23.26 23.93
N PHE A 5 -37.43 -23.79 22.97
CA PHE A 5 -37.96 -24.35 21.74
C PHE A 5 -38.86 -25.56 22.01
N LEU A 6 -38.44 -26.49 22.87
CA LEU A 6 -39.23 -27.67 23.21
C LEU A 6 -40.54 -27.27 23.92
N ASN A 7 -40.47 -26.32 24.86
CA ASN A 7 -41.66 -25.78 25.52
C ASN A 7 -42.64 -25.13 24.51
N TRP A 8 -42.12 -24.33 23.57
CA TRP A 8 -42.94 -23.73 22.51
C TRP A 8 -43.55 -24.81 21.60
N TYR A 9 -42.77 -25.82 21.21
CA TYR A 9 -43.22 -26.91 20.35
C TYR A 9 -44.32 -27.73 21.02
N GLU A 10 -44.14 -28.10 22.29
CA GLU A 10 -45.14 -28.82 23.08
C GLU A 10 -46.44 -28.02 23.21
N GLN A 11 -46.36 -26.69 23.38
CA GLN A 11 -47.56 -25.82 23.34
C GLN A 11 -48.26 -25.84 21.98
N GLN A 12 -47.53 -25.81 20.86
CA GLN A 12 -48.15 -25.88 19.53
C GLN A 12 -48.86 -27.23 19.31
N VAL A 13 -48.26 -28.32 19.80
CA VAL A 13 -48.85 -29.66 19.76
C VAL A 13 -50.14 -29.70 20.61
N GLN A 14 -50.10 -29.17 21.84
CA GLN A 14 -51.29 -29.09 22.71
C GLN A 14 -52.42 -28.26 22.08
N ASN A 15 -52.08 -27.21 21.34
CA ASN A 15 -53.04 -26.36 20.63
C ASN A 15 -53.54 -26.97 19.30
N ASN A 16 -53.16 -28.21 18.97
CA ASN A 16 -53.50 -28.89 17.71
C ASN A 16 -53.16 -28.05 16.46
N VAL A 17 -52.06 -27.31 16.49
CA VAL A 17 -51.63 -26.48 15.36
C VAL A 17 -51.15 -27.39 14.23
N ILE A 18 -51.82 -27.32 13.07
CA ILE A 18 -51.41 -28.04 11.86
C ILE A 18 -50.37 -27.21 11.11
N PHE A 19 -49.15 -27.71 11.01
CA PHE A 19 -48.09 -27.06 10.23
C PHE A 19 -48.28 -27.34 8.73
N ASN A 20 -48.76 -26.35 7.99
CA ASN A 20 -48.80 -26.40 6.53
C ASN A 20 -47.56 -25.71 5.95
N PHE A 21 -46.61 -26.52 5.51
CA PHE A 21 -45.33 -26.01 5.00
C PHE A 21 -45.49 -25.02 3.84
N GLN A 22 -46.45 -25.22 2.93
CA GLN A 22 -46.66 -24.32 1.80
C GLN A 22 -47.14 -22.94 2.24
N LEU A 23 -47.96 -22.85 3.29
CA LEU A 23 -48.41 -21.57 3.83
C LEU A 23 -47.32 -20.91 4.68
N GLU A 24 -46.62 -21.69 5.50
CA GLU A 24 -45.58 -21.18 6.39
C GLU A 24 -44.35 -20.68 5.63
N ILE A 25 -43.95 -21.34 4.53
CA ILE A 25 -42.83 -20.86 3.71
C ILE A 25 -43.16 -19.54 3.00
N VAL A 26 -44.40 -19.36 2.54
CA VAL A 26 -44.83 -18.08 1.94
C VAL A 26 -44.84 -16.98 2.98
N LYS A 27 -45.39 -17.26 4.18
CA LYS A 27 -45.39 -16.32 5.30
C LYS A 27 -43.97 -15.94 5.73
N TYR A 28 -43.07 -16.91 5.84
CA TYR A 28 -41.65 -16.70 6.13
C TYR A 28 -41.02 -15.76 5.11
N CYS A 29 -41.18 -16.03 3.80
CA CYS A 29 -40.60 -15.19 2.75
C CYS A 29 -41.15 -13.75 2.77
N ILE A 30 -42.45 -13.57 3.04
CA ILE A 30 -43.05 -12.24 3.18
C ILE A 30 -42.46 -11.50 4.39
N GLU A 31 -42.37 -12.18 5.53
CA GLU A 31 -41.82 -11.60 6.75
C GLU A 31 -40.32 -11.29 6.64
N ASP A 32 -39.54 -12.14 5.98
CA ASP A 32 -38.11 -11.92 5.72
C ASP A 32 -37.90 -10.62 4.90
N VAL A 33 -38.68 -10.43 3.83
CA VAL A 33 -38.64 -9.19 3.04
C VAL A 33 -39.15 -7.99 3.83
N ASN A 34 -40.20 -8.16 4.65
CA ASN A 34 -40.72 -7.08 5.49
C ASN A 34 -39.72 -6.62 6.54
N ILE A 35 -39.04 -7.57 7.21
CA ILE A 35 -37.99 -7.30 8.19
C ILE A 35 -36.82 -6.59 7.50
N LEU A 36 -36.36 -7.10 6.36
CA LEU A 36 -35.28 -6.48 5.59
C LEU A 36 -35.65 -5.05 5.17
N ARG A 37 -36.86 -4.81 4.66
CA ARG A 37 -37.35 -3.47 4.30
C ARG A 37 -37.33 -2.53 5.51
N LYS A 38 -37.87 -2.95 6.66
CA LYS A 38 -37.89 -2.15 7.90
C LYS A 38 -36.47 -1.84 8.37
N ALA A 39 -35.57 -2.82 8.35
CA ALA A 39 -34.18 -2.65 8.71
C ALA A 39 -33.45 -1.68 7.76
N CYS A 40 -33.70 -1.77 6.45
CA CYS A 40 -33.13 -0.84 5.47
C CYS A 40 -33.62 0.60 5.66
N LEU A 41 -34.91 0.81 5.99
CA LEU A 41 -35.45 2.13 6.28
C LEU A 41 -34.80 2.72 7.54
N GLU A 42 -34.72 1.95 8.61
CA GLU A 42 -34.09 2.39 9.86
C GLU A 42 -32.59 2.68 9.65
N PHE A 43 -31.89 1.81 8.91
CA PHE A 43 -30.49 2.03 8.55
C PHE A 43 -30.31 3.30 7.74
N TRP A 44 -31.12 3.51 6.69
CA TRP A 44 -31.07 4.73 5.87
C TRP A 44 -31.33 5.98 6.70
N THR A 45 -32.36 5.99 7.53
CA THR A 45 -32.68 7.11 8.41
C THR A 45 -31.52 7.42 9.33
N ARG A 46 -31.04 6.45 10.12
CA ARG A 46 -29.94 6.68 11.08
C ARG A 46 -28.64 7.08 10.38
N PHE A 47 -28.27 6.39 9.31
CA PHE A 47 -27.02 6.63 8.61
C PHE A 47 -27.01 8.01 7.96
N THR A 48 -28.11 8.39 7.29
CA THR A 48 -28.24 9.69 6.63
C THR A 48 -28.31 10.82 7.65
N THR A 49 -29.10 10.68 8.71
CA THR A 49 -29.22 11.70 9.77
C THR A 49 -27.90 11.92 10.50
N SER A 50 -27.17 10.86 10.81
CA SER A 50 -25.93 10.96 11.60
C SER A 50 -24.73 11.39 10.77
N ASN A 51 -24.71 11.06 9.47
CA ASN A 51 -23.51 11.23 8.64
C ASN A 51 -23.70 12.14 7.41
N GLY A 52 -24.93 12.55 7.08
CA GLY A 52 -25.19 13.39 5.91
C GLY A 52 -24.83 12.75 4.57
N VAL A 53 -24.87 11.41 4.49
CA VAL A 53 -24.61 10.62 3.28
C VAL A 53 -25.78 9.66 3.08
N ASP A 54 -26.37 9.64 1.88
CA ASP A 54 -27.39 8.65 1.54
C ASP A 54 -26.70 7.33 1.13
N PRO A 55 -26.80 6.25 1.93
CA PRO A 55 -26.06 5.02 1.70
C PRO A 55 -26.56 4.21 0.50
N PHE A 56 -27.74 4.52 -0.04
CA PHE A 56 -28.35 3.79 -1.16
C PHE A 56 -28.26 4.57 -2.49
N ARG A 57 -28.29 5.91 -2.44
CA ARG A 57 -28.17 6.75 -3.63
C ARG A 57 -26.73 7.05 -4.00
N GLU A 58 -25.86 7.28 -3.02
CA GLU A 58 -24.49 7.74 -3.27
C GLU A 58 -23.49 6.58 -3.39
N SER A 59 -23.90 5.35 -3.07
CA SER A 59 -23.01 4.20 -3.03
C SER A 59 -23.75 2.90 -3.29
N CYS A 60 -23.12 2.01 -4.06
CA CYS A 60 -23.64 0.66 -4.29
C CYS A 60 -23.24 -0.33 -3.17
N THR A 61 -22.32 0.06 -2.28
CA THR A 61 -21.77 -0.81 -1.23
C THR A 61 -21.65 -0.05 0.09
N ILE A 62 -21.77 -0.78 1.20
CA ILE A 62 -21.56 -0.21 2.55
C ILE A 62 -20.16 0.38 2.72
N ALA A 63 -19.13 -0.26 2.13
CA ALA A 63 -17.77 0.25 2.13
C ALA A 63 -17.67 1.59 1.37
N GLY A 64 -18.39 1.72 0.25
CA GLY A 64 -18.50 2.98 -0.50
C GLY A 64 -19.14 4.09 0.33
N ALA A 65 -20.26 3.80 0.99
CA ALA A 65 -20.96 4.76 1.84
C ALA A 65 -20.08 5.20 3.03
N CYS A 66 -19.46 4.26 3.72
CA CYS A 66 -18.50 4.53 4.79
C CYS A 66 -17.31 5.37 4.34
N ASN A 67 -16.76 5.10 3.15
CA ASN A 67 -15.68 5.89 2.56
C ASN A 67 -16.16 7.32 2.19
N ALA A 68 -17.39 7.47 1.70
CA ALA A 68 -17.97 8.78 1.45
C ALA A 68 -18.12 9.60 2.74
N VAL A 69 -18.58 8.97 3.82
CA VAL A 69 -18.66 9.58 5.16
C VAL A 69 -17.27 10.02 5.64
N TYR A 70 -16.27 9.14 5.55
CA TYR A 70 -14.89 9.48 5.93
C TYR A 70 -14.37 10.68 5.15
N ARG A 71 -14.44 10.65 3.82
CA ARG A 71 -13.92 11.71 2.95
C ARG A 71 -14.64 13.05 3.11
N ARG A 72 -15.95 13.04 3.37
CA ARG A 72 -16.77 14.25 3.50
C ARG A 72 -16.62 14.90 4.87
N ASN A 73 -16.58 14.10 5.94
CA ASN A 73 -16.76 14.60 7.30
C ASN A 73 -15.49 14.55 8.16
N PHE A 74 -14.50 13.73 7.79
CA PHE A 74 -13.38 13.41 8.67
C PHE A 74 -12.00 13.54 8.05
N LEU A 75 -11.86 13.37 6.72
CA LEU A 75 -10.57 13.46 6.04
C LEU A 75 -10.04 14.90 6.08
N GLN A 76 -8.87 15.07 6.67
CA GLN A 76 -8.16 16.35 6.69
C GLN A 76 -7.45 16.59 5.35
N GLU A 77 -7.42 17.85 4.90
CA GLU A 77 -6.69 18.25 3.69
C GLU A 77 -5.21 17.88 3.79
N ASN A 78 -4.63 17.41 2.67
CA ASN A 78 -3.22 17.08 2.53
C ASN A 78 -2.68 16.03 3.53
N SER A 79 -3.54 15.25 4.19
CA SER A 79 -3.14 14.22 5.16
C SER A 79 -2.74 12.89 4.53
N ILE A 80 -3.37 12.47 3.43
CA ILE A 80 -3.08 11.22 2.74
C ILE A 80 -2.41 11.52 1.40
N GLY A 81 -1.16 11.06 1.23
CA GLY A 81 -0.46 11.20 -0.05
C GLY A 81 -1.08 10.35 -1.14
N LEU A 82 -1.53 10.99 -2.22
CA LEU A 82 -2.01 10.30 -3.41
C LEU A 82 -0.80 9.84 -4.24
N ILE A 83 -0.59 8.52 -4.31
CA ILE A 83 0.50 7.97 -5.13
C ILE A 83 0.30 8.45 -6.58
N PRO A 84 1.30 9.13 -7.17
CA PRO A 84 1.20 9.61 -8.54
C PRO A 84 0.95 8.47 -9.53
N PRO A 85 0.33 8.76 -10.69
CA PRO A 85 0.26 7.80 -11.78
C PRO A 85 1.65 7.25 -12.11
N ASN A 86 1.75 5.92 -12.22
CA ASN A 86 2.99 5.15 -12.44
C ASN A 86 4.01 5.18 -11.27
N GLY A 87 3.63 5.67 -10.09
CA GLY A 87 4.47 5.61 -8.88
C GLY A 87 5.44 6.79 -8.71
N TYR A 88 6.33 6.67 -7.72
CA TYR A 88 7.31 7.70 -7.35
C TYR A 88 8.63 7.63 -8.12
N ARG A 89 8.92 6.49 -8.77
CA ARG A 89 10.14 6.27 -9.54
C ARG A 89 9.81 5.67 -10.90
N MET A 90 10.62 6.02 -11.89
CA MET A 90 10.53 5.54 -13.27
C MET A 90 9.14 5.71 -13.90
N ALA A 91 8.39 6.70 -13.42
CA ALA A 91 7.06 7.03 -13.90
C ALA A 91 7.11 7.88 -15.19
N ASP A 92 8.19 8.64 -15.35
CA ASP A 92 8.41 9.55 -16.47
C ASP A 92 9.01 8.80 -17.67
N LYS A 93 8.84 9.35 -18.88
CA LYS A 93 9.36 8.76 -20.12
C LYS A 93 10.84 9.08 -20.30
N GLN A 94 11.67 8.66 -19.36
CA GLN A 94 13.11 8.81 -19.41
C GLN A 94 13.78 7.50 -19.84
N SER A 95 14.74 7.58 -20.75
CA SER A 95 15.47 6.39 -21.22
C SER A 95 16.41 5.83 -20.14
N THR A 96 16.56 4.51 -20.07
CA THR A 96 17.50 3.87 -19.13
C THR A 96 18.93 4.36 -19.32
N ILE A 97 19.33 4.70 -20.55
CA ILE A 97 20.67 5.22 -20.83
C ILE A 97 20.89 6.64 -20.27
N ALA A 98 19.86 7.49 -20.29
CA ALA A 98 19.91 8.80 -19.65
C ALA A 98 20.10 8.64 -18.12
N ILE A 99 19.35 7.74 -17.50
CA ILE A 99 19.50 7.44 -16.06
C ILE A 99 20.92 6.96 -15.75
N LYS A 100 21.49 6.05 -16.56
CA LYS A 100 22.88 5.59 -16.39
C LYS A 100 23.88 6.75 -16.43
N TRP A 101 23.69 7.70 -17.33
CA TRP A 101 24.54 8.88 -17.42
C TRP A 101 24.45 9.76 -16.17
N LEU A 102 23.23 10.04 -15.70
CA LEU A 102 23.01 10.85 -14.50
C LEU A 102 23.62 10.20 -13.26
N LEU A 103 23.43 8.88 -13.08
CA LEU A 103 24.03 8.13 -11.98
C LEU A 103 25.57 8.17 -12.01
N TRP A 104 26.16 8.07 -13.19
CA TRP A 104 27.61 8.19 -13.33
C TRP A 104 28.11 9.61 -12.99
N LEU A 105 27.35 10.65 -13.34
CA LEU A 105 27.67 12.02 -12.95
C LEU A 105 27.57 12.23 -11.44
N GLU A 106 26.52 11.72 -10.79
CA GLU A 106 26.40 11.77 -9.32
C GLU A 106 27.63 11.14 -8.65
N HIS A 107 28.04 9.96 -9.11
CA HIS A 107 29.20 9.25 -8.58
C HIS A 107 30.52 9.99 -8.82
N SER A 108 30.77 10.41 -10.06
CA SER A 108 32.05 11.03 -10.44
C SER A 108 32.23 12.45 -9.92
N LEU A 109 31.14 13.20 -9.71
CA LEU A 109 31.17 14.58 -9.22
C LEU A 109 30.87 14.69 -7.72
N GLY A 110 30.39 13.62 -7.07
CA GLY A 110 30.00 13.66 -5.67
C GLY A 110 28.80 14.57 -5.39
N ILE A 111 27.91 14.74 -6.37
CA ILE A 111 26.72 15.58 -6.27
C ILE A 111 25.45 14.72 -6.27
N LYS A 112 24.34 15.29 -5.77
CA LYS A 112 23.00 14.70 -5.95
C LYS A 112 22.27 15.39 -7.09
N ILE A 113 21.72 14.60 -7.99
CA ILE A 113 20.92 15.05 -9.13
C ILE A 113 19.53 14.44 -8.97
N GLN A 114 18.49 15.27 -8.94
CA GLN A 114 17.13 14.76 -8.95
C GLN A 114 16.76 14.34 -10.38
N HIS A 115 16.29 13.10 -10.56
CA HIS A 115 15.85 12.56 -11.85
C HIS A 115 14.81 11.44 -11.67
N SER A 116 14.25 10.91 -12.77
CA SER A 116 13.18 9.89 -12.70
C SER A 116 13.58 8.58 -11.99
N GLY A 117 14.88 8.32 -11.87
CA GLY A 117 15.42 7.08 -11.33
C GLY A 117 15.50 7.06 -9.79
N ASN A 118 15.58 8.22 -9.14
CA ASN A 118 15.62 8.36 -7.69
C ASN A 118 14.39 9.10 -7.12
N ASN A 119 13.69 9.87 -7.95
CA ASN A 119 12.43 10.53 -7.64
C ASN A 119 11.68 10.77 -8.97
N ARG A 120 11.37 12.03 -9.31
CA ARG A 120 10.79 12.44 -10.59
C ARG A 120 11.64 13.48 -11.30
N GLU A 121 11.44 13.58 -12.61
CA GLU A 121 11.94 14.71 -13.39
C GLU A 121 11.44 16.04 -12.83
N VAL A 122 12.29 17.05 -12.89
CA VAL A 122 11.98 18.38 -12.34
C VAL A 122 11.32 19.22 -13.41
N ARG A 123 10.17 19.81 -13.09
CA ARG A 123 9.61 20.91 -13.88
C ARG A 123 10.13 22.23 -13.32
N LEU A 124 10.98 22.90 -14.10
CA LEU A 124 11.48 24.23 -13.78
C LEU A 124 10.32 25.24 -13.68
N LYS A 125 10.55 26.36 -13.01
CA LYS A 125 9.53 27.42 -12.81
C LYS A 125 8.96 27.95 -14.12
N GLU A 126 9.79 27.95 -15.16
CA GLU A 126 9.47 28.40 -16.52
C GLU A 126 8.71 27.35 -17.34
N GLY A 127 8.43 26.18 -16.74
CA GLY A 127 7.57 25.14 -17.31
C GLY A 127 8.31 24.01 -18.04
N PHE A 128 9.64 24.07 -18.14
CA PHE A 128 10.45 23.02 -18.78
C PHE A 128 10.56 21.79 -17.88
N LEU A 129 10.26 20.61 -18.41
CA LEU A 129 10.59 19.34 -17.78
C LEU A 129 12.02 18.95 -18.21
N VAL A 130 12.87 18.62 -17.25
CA VAL A 130 14.28 18.31 -17.50
C VAL A 130 14.67 16.93 -16.98
N ASP A 131 15.63 16.29 -17.67
CA ASP A 131 16.11 14.94 -17.37
C ASP A 131 16.75 14.82 -15.97
N GLY A 132 17.51 15.84 -15.55
CA GLY A 132 18.14 15.90 -14.24
C GLY A 132 18.35 17.34 -13.77
N PHE A 133 18.20 17.57 -12.46
CA PHE A 133 18.42 18.90 -11.86
C PHE A 133 19.15 18.81 -10.52
N CYS A 134 20.18 19.63 -10.35
CA CYS A 134 20.89 19.82 -9.10
C CYS A 134 20.64 21.24 -8.59
N ALA A 135 19.77 21.37 -7.58
CA ALA A 135 19.38 22.67 -7.02
C ALA A 135 20.58 23.42 -6.41
N THR A 136 21.50 22.70 -5.73
CA THR A 136 22.65 23.28 -5.04
C THR A 136 23.59 24.04 -5.99
N THR A 137 23.78 23.52 -7.21
CA THR A 137 24.65 24.12 -8.22
C THR A 137 23.87 24.88 -9.30
N ASN A 138 22.55 24.97 -9.15
CA ASN A 138 21.61 25.49 -10.15
C ASN A 138 21.86 24.89 -11.56
N THR A 139 22.15 23.58 -11.62
CA THR A 139 22.56 22.89 -12.87
C THR A 139 21.47 21.96 -13.39
N VAL A 140 21.12 22.16 -14.65
CA VAL A 140 20.27 21.29 -15.45
C VAL A 140 21.15 20.32 -16.24
N TYR A 141 20.79 19.04 -16.22
CA TYR A 141 21.41 17.98 -17.00
C TYR A 141 20.38 17.50 -18.02
N GLN A 142 20.68 17.63 -19.31
CA GLN A 142 19.81 17.18 -20.41
C GLN A 142 20.47 16.06 -21.21
N PHE A 143 19.74 14.97 -21.41
CA PHE A 143 20.21 13.83 -22.18
C PHE A 143 19.52 13.78 -23.55
N HIS A 144 20.32 13.99 -24.59
CA HIS A 144 19.83 14.08 -25.96
C HIS A 144 19.86 12.71 -26.64
N GLY A 145 18.75 11.97 -26.52
CA GLY A 145 18.47 10.79 -27.33
C GLY A 145 18.63 11.09 -28.82
N CYS A 146 19.51 10.38 -29.53
CA CYS A 146 20.00 10.81 -30.85
C CYS A 146 18.89 10.98 -31.89
N TYR A 147 17.90 10.07 -31.88
CA TYR A 147 16.77 10.11 -32.80
C TYR A 147 15.80 11.25 -32.46
N PHE A 148 15.55 11.50 -31.17
CA PHE A 148 14.55 12.48 -30.73
C PHE A 148 15.07 13.91 -30.75
N HIS A 149 16.39 14.10 -30.72
CA HIS A 149 17.04 15.41 -30.63
C HIS A 149 17.90 15.77 -31.86
N GLY A 150 17.81 15.00 -32.95
CA GLY A 150 18.42 15.37 -34.23
C GLY A 150 19.94 15.30 -34.26
N CYS A 151 20.54 14.22 -33.75
CA CYS A 151 22.01 14.08 -33.73
C CYS A 151 22.60 13.96 -35.14
N GLU A 152 23.46 14.90 -35.52
CA GLU A 152 24.11 14.96 -36.84
C GLU A 152 25.05 13.77 -37.11
N THR A 153 25.72 13.27 -36.07
CA THR A 153 26.66 12.15 -36.21
C THR A 153 25.94 10.84 -36.51
N CYS A 154 24.79 10.60 -35.86
CA CYS A 154 24.02 9.37 -36.05
C CYS A 154 23.06 9.45 -37.23
N PHE A 155 22.59 10.64 -37.57
CA PHE A 155 21.65 10.89 -38.65
C PHE A 155 22.20 12.00 -39.56
N PRO A 156 23.15 11.69 -40.46
CA PRO A 156 23.79 12.71 -41.29
C PRO A 156 22.82 13.44 -42.21
N ASP A 157 21.80 12.73 -42.72
CA ASP A 157 20.72 13.38 -43.47
C ASP A 157 19.74 14.06 -42.52
N GLN A 158 19.92 15.37 -42.37
CA GLN A 158 19.12 16.22 -41.50
C GLN A 158 17.79 16.66 -42.15
N THR A 159 17.63 16.44 -43.44
CA THR A 159 16.51 16.95 -44.26
C THR A 159 15.45 15.90 -44.55
N ALA A 160 15.79 14.61 -44.43
CA ALA A 160 14.86 13.51 -44.57
C ALA A 160 13.65 13.65 -43.65
N LYS A 161 12.46 13.45 -44.22
CA LYS A 161 11.20 13.42 -43.47
C LYS A 161 11.09 12.13 -42.69
N LEU A 162 10.73 12.23 -41.41
CA LEU A 162 10.53 11.07 -40.55
C LEU A 162 9.13 10.48 -40.76
N CYS A 163 9.00 9.16 -40.63
CA CYS A 163 7.73 8.46 -40.83
C CYS A 163 6.62 9.02 -39.93
N GLY A 164 5.47 9.34 -40.52
CA GLY A 164 4.25 9.73 -39.79
C GLY A 164 4.00 11.24 -39.64
N ASN A 165 4.96 12.11 -39.96
CA ASN A 165 4.72 13.57 -39.94
C ASN A 165 5.55 14.30 -41.02
N LYS A 166 4.85 15.04 -41.90
CA LYS A 166 5.46 15.74 -43.05
C LYS A 166 6.38 16.90 -42.66
N HIS A 167 6.28 17.39 -41.41
CA HIS A 167 7.06 18.52 -40.88
C HIS A 167 8.14 18.09 -39.88
N ASP A 168 8.26 16.80 -39.58
CA ASP A 168 9.24 16.29 -38.62
C ASP A 168 10.51 15.82 -39.35
N THR A 169 11.61 16.53 -39.13
CA THR A 169 12.94 16.22 -39.66
C THR A 169 13.96 16.25 -38.54
N MET A 170 15.12 15.60 -38.74
CA MET A 170 16.21 15.64 -37.76
C MET A 170 16.70 17.08 -37.53
N PHE A 171 16.77 17.89 -38.58
CA PHE A 171 17.05 19.33 -38.46
C PHE A 171 16.05 20.04 -37.55
N ALA A 172 14.75 19.86 -37.77
CA ALA A 172 13.72 20.52 -36.96
C ALA A 172 13.78 20.10 -35.48
N ARG A 173 14.05 18.82 -35.20
CA ARG A 173 14.26 18.30 -33.84
C ARG A 173 15.50 18.92 -33.18
N ARG A 174 16.59 19.04 -33.92
CA ARG A 174 17.83 19.67 -33.46
C ARG A 174 17.64 21.14 -33.16
N GLU A 175 17.05 21.91 -34.07
CA GLU A 175 16.74 23.33 -33.89
C GLU A 175 15.89 23.55 -32.64
N LYS A 176 14.84 22.74 -32.44
CA LYS A 176 14.02 22.78 -31.23
C LYS A 176 14.82 22.49 -29.96
N THR A 177 15.71 21.51 -30.01
CA THR A 177 16.60 21.16 -28.88
C THR A 177 17.51 22.33 -28.53
N THR A 178 18.20 22.89 -29.53
CA THR A 178 19.08 24.06 -29.37
C THR A 178 18.31 25.27 -28.81
N ALA A 179 17.10 25.53 -29.30
CA ALA A 179 16.26 26.62 -28.81
C ALA A 179 15.85 26.42 -27.34
N ILE A 180 15.52 25.19 -26.92
CA ILE A 180 15.23 24.88 -25.51
C ILE A 180 16.49 25.09 -24.66
N SER A 181 17.63 24.58 -25.09
CA SER A 181 18.91 24.73 -24.39
C SER A 181 19.32 26.20 -24.23
N ALA A 182 19.13 27.02 -25.26
CA ALA A 182 19.36 28.46 -25.21
C ALA A 182 18.41 29.15 -24.22
N ARG A 183 17.12 28.76 -24.21
CA ARG A 183 16.14 29.30 -23.26
C ARG A 183 16.50 28.95 -21.82
N ILE A 184 16.84 27.69 -21.53
CA ILE A 184 17.26 27.27 -20.18
C ILE A 184 18.46 28.12 -19.71
N ARG A 185 19.49 28.30 -20.56
CA ARG A 185 20.63 29.16 -20.23
C ARG A 185 20.22 30.63 -20.01
N SER A 186 19.28 31.15 -20.81
CA SER A 186 18.80 32.54 -20.68
C SER A 186 18.09 32.83 -19.36
N PHE A 187 17.54 31.79 -18.71
CA PHE A 187 16.95 31.89 -17.37
C PHE A 187 17.99 31.73 -16.24
N GLY A 188 19.28 31.66 -16.55
CA GLY A 188 20.37 31.67 -15.56
C GLY A 188 20.76 30.29 -15.01
N TYR A 189 20.28 29.20 -15.62
CA TYR A 189 20.69 27.85 -15.24
C TYR A 189 22.02 27.45 -15.88
N ASN A 190 22.86 26.74 -15.13
CA ASN A 190 23.97 26.00 -15.72
C ASN A 190 23.38 24.82 -16.51
N LEU A 191 23.84 24.58 -17.75
CA LEU A 191 23.30 23.51 -18.58
C LEU A 191 24.42 22.58 -19.06
N VAL A 192 24.36 21.33 -18.60
CA VAL A 192 25.22 20.23 -19.01
C VAL A 192 24.42 19.30 -19.91
N GLU A 193 24.95 19.02 -21.10
CA GLU A 193 24.26 18.26 -22.13
C GLU A 193 25.07 17.02 -22.50
N MET A 194 24.41 15.90 -22.74
CA MET A 194 25.04 14.67 -23.20
C MET A 194 24.26 14.06 -24.35
N LYS A 195 24.91 13.79 -25.47
CA LYS A 195 24.30 13.06 -26.58
C LYS A 195 24.37 11.56 -26.33
N GLU A 196 23.34 10.85 -26.76
CA GLU A 196 23.25 9.41 -26.55
C GLU A 196 24.42 8.63 -27.15
N CYS A 197 24.84 8.95 -28.38
CA CYS A 197 25.97 8.27 -29.03
C CYS A 197 27.30 8.50 -28.30
N ASP A 198 27.50 9.70 -27.77
CA ASP A 198 28.73 10.06 -27.06
C ASP A 198 28.80 9.29 -25.75
N PHE A 199 27.69 9.20 -25.01
CA PHE A 199 27.64 8.40 -23.79
C PHE A 199 27.77 6.90 -24.06
N ARG A 200 27.16 6.37 -25.13
CA ARG A 200 27.35 4.97 -25.54
C ARG A 200 28.82 4.65 -25.82
N ASN A 201 29.52 5.54 -26.51
CA ASN A 201 30.95 5.40 -26.76
C ASN A 201 31.76 5.51 -25.46
N PHE A 202 31.40 6.46 -24.58
CA PHE A 202 32.04 6.64 -23.28
C PHE A 202 31.98 5.36 -22.43
N ILE A 203 30.79 4.75 -22.23
CA ILE A 203 30.66 3.51 -21.45
C ILE A 203 31.23 2.28 -22.17
N LYS A 204 31.43 2.34 -23.50
CA LYS A 204 32.10 1.26 -24.22
C LYS A 204 33.61 1.24 -23.89
N ILE A 205 34.20 2.42 -23.74
CA ILE A 205 35.64 2.60 -23.48
C ILE A 205 35.93 2.55 -21.96
N ASN A 206 35.08 3.18 -21.16
CA ASN A 206 35.22 3.25 -19.71
C ASN A 206 34.53 2.05 -19.04
N ILE A 207 35.31 1.00 -18.78
CA ILE A 207 34.83 -0.25 -18.15
C ILE A 207 34.25 0.02 -16.76
N GLN A 208 34.89 0.89 -15.97
CA GLN A 208 34.41 1.24 -14.63
C GLN A 208 33.03 1.88 -14.67
N ALA A 209 32.82 2.86 -15.55
CA ALA A 209 31.51 3.49 -15.73
C ALA A 209 30.46 2.49 -16.21
N LYS A 210 30.83 1.58 -17.12
CA LYS A 210 29.95 0.53 -17.60
C LYS A 210 29.51 -0.41 -16.48
N GLU A 211 30.45 -0.92 -15.69
CA GLU A 211 30.17 -1.86 -14.60
C GLU A 211 29.36 -1.18 -13.49
N PHE A 212 29.73 0.05 -13.11
CA PHE A 212 28.98 0.84 -12.14
C PHE A 212 27.53 1.02 -12.58
N THR A 213 27.30 1.52 -13.79
CA THR A 213 25.94 1.83 -14.27
C THR A 213 25.08 0.61 -14.57
N LEU A 214 25.68 -0.54 -14.91
CA LEU A 214 24.96 -1.80 -15.09
C LEU A 214 24.51 -2.41 -13.76
N ASN A 215 25.37 -2.34 -12.74
CA ASN A 215 25.11 -2.96 -11.44
C ASN A 215 24.42 -2.02 -10.45
N HIS A 216 24.22 -0.76 -10.81
CA HIS A 216 23.57 0.22 -9.94
C HIS A 216 22.13 -0.20 -9.59
N ALA A 217 21.77 -0.13 -8.31
CA ALA A 217 20.48 -0.59 -7.80
C ALA A 217 19.27 0.05 -8.50
N ILE A 218 19.36 1.35 -8.83
CA ILE A 218 18.31 2.08 -9.57
C ILE A 218 18.02 1.46 -10.95
N VAL A 219 19.04 0.91 -11.61
CA VAL A 219 18.92 0.33 -12.97
C VAL A 219 18.55 -1.15 -12.90
N ARG A 220 19.12 -1.88 -11.94
CA ARG A 220 18.95 -3.33 -11.83
C ARG A 220 17.59 -3.72 -11.26
N ASN A 221 17.04 -2.91 -10.36
CA ASN A 221 15.86 -3.29 -9.58
C ASN A 221 14.63 -2.51 -10.06
N GLU A 222 13.53 -3.22 -10.28
CA GLU A 222 12.23 -2.58 -10.50
C GLU A 222 11.81 -1.76 -9.28
N PRO A 223 11.13 -0.62 -9.47
CA PRO A 223 10.60 0.19 -8.38
C PRO A 223 9.73 -0.61 -7.39
N LEU A 224 9.66 -0.13 -6.16
CA LEU A 224 8.71 -0.60 -5.17
C LEU A 224 7.28 -0.31 -5.65
N HIS A 225 6.43 -1.34 -5.59
CA HIS A 225 5.01 -1.20 -5.86
C HIS A 225 4.20 -1.52 -4.59
N PRO A 226 3.47 -0.54 -4.02
CA PRO A 226 2.87 -0.67 -2.69
C PRO A 226 1.69 -1.65 -2.65
N ARG A 227 1.11 -2.04 -3.80
CA ARG A 227 0.11 -3.11 -3.80
C ARG A 227 0.72 -4.48 -3.55
N ASP A 228 2.04 -4.62 -3.70
CA ASP A 228 2.72 -5.88 -3.45
C ASP A 228 2.82 -6.17 -1.94
N SER A 229 2.76 -5.13 -1.09
CA SER A 229 2.61 -5.25 0.36
C SER A 229 1.14 -5.32 0.81
N PHE A 230 0.17 -5.26 -0.10
CA PHE A 230 -1.25 -5.28 0.25
C PHE A 230 -1.78 -6.72 0.29
N PHE A 231 -1.94 -7.24 1.50
CA PHE A 231 -2.46 -8.57 1.78
C PHE A 231 -3.78 -8.52 2.54
N GLY A 232 -4.57 -9.58 2.42
CA GLY A 232 -5.81 -9.74 3.19
C GLY A 232 -5.56 -10.34 4.58
N GLY A 233 -6.63 -10.75 5.24
CA GLY A 233 -6.52 -11.49 6.51
C GLY A 233 -5.77 -12.81 6.33
N ARG A 234 -5.03 -13.21 7.36
CA ARG A 234 -4.38 -14.51 7.42
C ARG A 234 -5.40 -15.59 7.77
N THR A 235 -5.62 -16.51 6.85
CA THR A 235 -6.39 -17.74 7.10
C THR A 235 -5.44 -18.92 7.05
N ASN A 236 -5.26 -19.61 8.18
CA ASN A 236 -4.38 -20.78 8.27
C ASN A 236 -5.09 -21.90 9.02
N ALA A 237 -5.25 -23.05 8.38
CA ALA A 237 -5.84 -24.23 8.99
C ALA A 237 -4.73 -25.22 9.38
N VAL A 238 -4.46 -25.32 10.67
CA VAL A 238 -3.47 -26.28 11.21
C VAL A 238 -4.04 -27.71 11.22
N LYS A 239 -5.33 -27.84 11.57
CA LYS A 239 -6.07 -29.11 11.65
C LYS A 239 -7.47 -28.89 11.12
N LEU A 240 -7.89 -29.68 10.12
CA LEU A 240 -9.19 -29.50 9.47
C LEU A 240 -10.37 -29.99 10.33
N TYR A 241 -10.14 -31.00 11.18
CA TYR A 241 -11.15 -31.55 12.08
C TYR A 241 -10.52 -32.02 13.38
N HIS A 242 -11.13 -31.65 14.50
CA HIS A 242 -10.79 -32.17 15.82
C HIS A 242 -12.07 -32.40 16.60
N LYS A 243 -12.24 -33.63 17.11
CA LYS A 243 -13.19 -33.92 18.16
C LYS A 243 -12.47 -33.76 19.49
N ALA A 244 -13.05 -33.01 20.43
CA ALA A 244 -12.51 -32.91 21.77
C ALA A 244 -12.73 -34.22 22.54
N GLU A 245 -11.71 -34.68 23.26
CA GLU A 245 -11.81 -35.79 24.22
C GLU A 245 -12.53 -35.34 25.52
N GLU A 246 -12.85 -36.26 26.43
CA GLU A 246 -13.65 -35.97 27.65
C GLU A 246 -13.01 -34.92 28.58
N ASP A 247 -11.69 -34.84 28.61
CA ASP A 247 -10.89 -33.89 29.40
C ASP A 247 -10.35 -32.71 28.57
N GLU A 248 -10.74 -32.59 27.29
CA GLU A 248 -10.30 -31.54 26.38
C GLU A 248 -11.34 -30.43 26.24
N VAL A 249 -10.89 -29.17 26.28
CA VAL A 249 -11.75 -28.00 26.06
C VAL A 249 -11.21 -27.17 24.91
N ILE A 250 -12.01 -27.03 23.85
CA ILE A 250 -11.71 -26.13 22.72
C ILE A 250 -12.14 -24.71 23.10
N ARG A 251 -11.20 -23.76 23.06
CA ARG A 251 -11.44 -22.34 23.32
C ARG A 251 -11.50 -21.56 22.00
N TYR A 252 -12.42 -20.60 21.93
CA TYR A 252 -12.56 -19.67 20.81
C TYR A 252 -12.24 -18.25 21.29
N LEU A 253 -11.37 -17.56 20.56
CA LEU A 253 -11.03 -16.16 20.79
C LEU A 253 -11.39 -15.36 19.54
N ASP A 254 -12.14 -14.28 19.71
CA ASP A 254 -12.52 -13.35 18.65
C ASP A 254 -12.13 -11.93 19.03
N VAL A 255 -11.45 -11.25 18.13
CA VAL A 255 -11.19 -9.81 18.28
C VAL A 255 -12.37 -9.04 17.70
N CYS A 256 -13.26 -8.62 18.59
CA CYS A 256 -14.41 -7.80 18.24
C CYS A 256 -13.97 -6.50 17.55
N SER A 257 -14.31 -6.36 16.25
CA SER A 257 -13.99 -5.18 15.46
C SER A 257 -12.48 -4.91 15.30
N LEU A 258 -11.70 -5.95 14.94
CA LEU A 258 -10.26 -5.87 14.68
C LEU A 258 -9.85 -4.67 13.80
N TYR A 259 -10.42 -4.52 12.60
CA TYR A 259 -10.03 -3.42 11.70
C TYR A 259 -10.37 -2.03 12.25
N PRO A 260 -11.58 -1.77 12.81
CA PRO A 260 -11.86 -0.52 13.51
C PRO A 260 -10.88 -0.24 14.67
N PHE A 261 -10.49 -1.27 15.43
CA PHE A 261 -9.48 -1.13 16.48
C PHE A 261 -8.14 -0.66 15.89
N VAL A 262 -7.67 -1.30 14.81
CA VAL A 262 -6.43 -0.88 14.12
C VAL A 262 -6.58 0.54 13.53
N ASN A 263 -7.71 0.89 12.92
CA ASN A 263 -7.97 2.23 12.40
C ASN A 263 -7.86 3.31 13.49
N LYS A 264 -8.34 3.04 14.72
CA LYS A 264 -8.25 4.00 15.82
C LYS A 264 -6.87 4.03 16.47
N TYR A 265 -6.31 2.86 16.81
CA TYR A 265 -5.12 2.78 17.67
C TYR A 265 -3.81 2.51 16.92
N GLY A 266 -3.89 2.07 15.67
CA GLY A 266 -2.75 1.75 14.83
C GLY A 266 -2.05 2.98 14.25
N LYS A 267 -0.88 2.73 13.68
CA LYS A 267 -0.05 3.69 12.96
C LYS A 267 -0.53 3.79 11.51
N TYR A 268 -0.62 5.00 10.98
CA TYR A 268 -0.92 5.25 9.56
C TYR A 268 0.07 6.21 8.92
N PRO A 269 0.50 5.94 7.67
CA PRO A 269 1.33 6.87 6.92
C PRO A 269 0.58 8.16 6.59
N VAL A 270 1.29 9.28 6.67
CA VAL A 270 0.80 10.62 6.35
C VAL A 270 1.62 11.20 5.21
N GLY A 271 0.95 11.94 4.31
CA GLY A 271 1.61 12.62 3.21
C GLY A 271 2.31 11.69 2.22
N HIS A 272 3.32 12.23 1.55
CA HIS A 272 4.16 11.48 0.60
C HIS A 272 5.41 10.92 1.29
N PRO A 273 5.92 9.76 0.87
CA PRO A 273 7.11 9.18 1.45
C PRO A 273 8.39 9.89 1.00
N THR A 274 9.43 9.75 1.81
CA THR A 274 10.82 9.91 1.36
C THR A 274 11.28 8.59 0.74
N ILE A 275 11.80 8.65 -0.49
CA ILE A 275 12.21 7.46 -1.25
C ILE A 275 13.71 7.23 -1.08
N HIS A 276 14.08 6.03 -0.63
CA HIS A 276 15.47 5.59 -0.53
C HIS A 276 15.69 4.38 -1.42
N VAL A 277 16.76 4.40 -2.21
CA VAL A 277 17.04 3.36 -3.20
C VAL A 277 18.46 2.81 -3.04
N GLY A 278 18.55 1.48 -3.13
CA GLY A 278 19.80 0.75 -3.14
C GLY A 278 20.34 0.46 -1.74
N ASN A 279 21.05 -0.66 -1.65
CA ASN A 279 21.47 -1.22 -0.36
C ASN A 279 22.36 -0.26 0.44
N ASP A 280 23.28 0.47 -0.20
CA ASP A 280 24.20 1.37 0.52
C ASP A 280 23.51 2.57 1.17
N THR A 281 22.41 3.04 0.57
CA THR A 281 21.57 4.10 1.14
C THR A 281 20.67 3.52 2.22
N CYS A 282 19.98 2.43 1.88
CA CYS A 282 18.98 1.82 2.74
C CYS A 282 19.57 1.15 3.99
N ALA A 283 20.75 0.53 3.91
CA ALA A 283 21.39 -0.16 5.03
C ALA A 283 21.87 0.79 6.14
N LYS A 284 21.91 2.11 5.87
CA LYS A 284 22.20 3.14 6.86
C LYS A 284 20.96 3.54 7.67
N LEU A 285 19.76 3.12 7.24
CA LEU A 285 18.51 3.47 7.90
C LEU A 285 18.22 2.49 9.05
N PRO A 286 17.71 2.98 10.18
CA PRO A 286 17.41 2.16 11.34
C PRO A 286 16.12 1.34 11.11
N LEU A 287 16.25 0.09 10.66
CA LEU A 287 15.12 -0.83 10.42
C LEU A 287 14.23 -1.04 11.66
N ASP A 288 14.80 -0.88 12.85
CA ASP A 288 14.12 -1.03 14.13
C ASP A 288 13.16 0.13 14.44
N THR A 289 13.46 1.35 13.99
CA THR A 289 12.64 2.53 14.28
C THR A 289 11.95 3.15 13.08
N MET A 290 12.41 2.86 11.86
CA MET A 290 11.84 3.44 10.66
C MET A 290 10.42 2.93 10.40
N GLU A 291 9.64 3.76 9.71
CA GLU A 291 8.25 3.49 9.40
C GLU A 291 8.01 3.62 7.89
N GLY A 292 7.24 2.70 7.32
CA GLY A 292 6.91 2.73 5.90
C GLY A 292 6.88 1.36 5.24
N ILE A 293 7.22 1.34 3.94
CA ILE A 293 7.16 0.14 3.10
C ILE A 293 8.56 -0.19 2.57
N ILE A 294 8.94 -1.46 2.64
CA ILE A 294 10.30 -1.93 2.38
C ILE A 294 10.25 -3.05 1.36
N LYS A 295 10.94 -2.87 0.23
CA LYS A 295 11.21 -3.92 -0.75
C LYS A 295 12.57 -4.53 -0.47
N CYS A 296 12.60 -5.80 -0.09
CA CYS A 296 13.83 -6.46 0.32
C CYS A 296 13.85 -7.96 -0.02
N THR A 297 15.06 -8.51 -0.06
CA THR A 297 15.30 -9.95 -0.14
C THR A 297 15.54 -10.48 1.27
N VAL A 298 14.79 -11.50 1.64
CA VAL A 298 14.83 -12.10 2.98
C VAL A 298 15.19 -13.58 2.91
N LEU A 299 15.89 -14.05 3.93
CA LEU A 299 16.13 -15.46 4.21
C LEU A 299 15.32 -15.87 5.45
N PRO A 300 14.30 -16.72 5.31
CA PRO A 300 13.55 -17.24 6.44
C PRO A 300 14.39 -18.16 7.34
N PRO A 301 14.00 -18.37 8.61
CA PRO A 301 14.52 -19.47 9.41
C PRO A 301 14.11 -20.82 8.83
N SER A 302 14.85 -21.89 9.13
CA SER A 302 14.59 -23.23 8.56
C SER A 302 13.42 -23.96 9.23
N ASN A 303 13.06 -23.56 10.45
CA ASN A 303 12.01 -24.22 11.21
C ASN A 303 11.20 -23.18 12.02
N LEU A 304 10.06 -22.78 11.48
CA LEU A 304 9.13 -21.86 12.13
C LEU A 304 7.70 -22.34 11.91
N TYR A 305 6.99 -22.59 13.01
CA TYR A 305 5.65 -23.18 12.95
C TYR A 305 4.62 -22.29 12.25
N HIS A 306 4.76 -20.97 12.43
CA HIS A 306 3.94 -19.97 11.75
C HIS A 306 4.86 -19.01 10.98
N PRO A 307 5.12 -19.27 9.69
CA PRO A 307 5.88 -18.33 8.87
C PRO A 307 5.18 -16.96 8.89
N VAL A 308 5.98 -15.90 8.92
CA VAL A 308 5.50 -14.52 9.14
C VAL A 308 5.25 -13.82 7.82
N LEU A 309 6.26 -13.78 6.95
CA LEU A 309 6.19 -12.98 5.73
C LEU A 309 5.34 -13.66 4.65
N PRO A 310 4.34 -12.95 4.10
CA PRO A 310 3.54 -13.45 3.00
C PRO A 310 4.27 -13.38 1.66
N CYS A 311 3.88 -14.24 0.72
CA CYS A 311 4.20 -14.14 -0.69
C CYS A 311 3.02 -14.59 -1.54
N ARG A 312 2.91 -14.06 -2.77
CA ARG A 312 1.92 -14.55 -3.75
C ARG A 312 2.58 -15.56 -4.67
N MET A 313 2.06 -16.78 -4.69
CA MET A 313 2.51 -17.85 -5.59
C MET A 313 1.27 -18.58 -6.11
N HIS A 314 1.26 -18.97 -7.39
CA HIS A 314 0.15 -19.71 -8.00
C HIS A 314 -1.23 -19.02 -7.86
N GLY A 315 -1.25 -17.68 -7.86
CA GLY A 315 -2.47 -16.88 -7.64
C GLY A 315 -3.01 -16.92 -6.21
N LYS A 316 -2.28 -17.48 -5.25
CA LYS A 316 -2.68 -17.62 -3.84
C LYS A 316 -1.74 -16.86 -2.91
N LEU A 317 -2.26 -16.44 -1.76
CA LEU A 317 -1.47 -15.95 -0.65
C LEU A 317 -0.88 -17.14 0.12
N MET A 318 0.44 -17.18 0.25
CA MET A 318 1.15 -18.25 0.96
C MET A 318 2.12 -17.67 1.98
N PHE A 319 2.45 -18.48 2.98
CA PHE A 319 3.42 -18.17 4.04
C PHE A 319 4.46 -19.30 4.04
N ILE A 320 5.67 -19.02 3.54
CA ILE A 320 6.68 -20.02 3.24
C ILE A 320 7.99 -19.75 3.98
N LEU A 321 8.80 -20.81 4.16
CA LEU A 321 10.18 -20.73 4.67
C LEU A 321 11.24 -21.05 3.59
N CYS A 322 10.80 -21.45 2.40
CA CYS A 322 11.66 -21.74 1.27
C CYS A 322 10.91 -21.42 -0.03
N ARG A 323 11.50 -20.51 -0.82
CA ARG A 323 10.99 -20.12 -2.14
C ARG A 323 10.77 -21.33 -3.05
N LEU A 324 11.79 -22.17 -3.28
CA LEU A 324 11.65 -23.33 -4.17
C LEU A 324 10.63 -24.36 -3.67
N CYS A 325 10.47 -24.57 -2.35
CA CYS A 325 9.40 -25.44 -1.83
C CYS A 325 8.02 -24.86 -2.13
N GLY A 326 7.83 -23.55 -1.96
CA GLY A 326 6.58 -22.87 -2.29
C GLY A 326 6.26 -22.90 -3.78
N GLU A 327 7.26 -22.59 -4.62
CA GLU A 327 7.13 -22.60 -6.09
C GLU A 327 6.78 -23.99 -6.61
N ASN A 328 7.42 -25.04 -6.09
CA ASN A 328 7.21 -26.42 -6.54
C ASN A 328 6.15 -27.18 -5.73
N MET A 329 5.47 -26.53 -4.78
CA MET A 329 4.45 -27.13 -3.91
C MET A 329 4.95 -28.42 -3.22
N LEU A 330 6.15 -28.36 -2.65
CA LEU A 330 6.79 -29.49 -1.96
C LEU A 330 6.37 -29.54 -0.49
N TYR A 331 6.05 -30.74 0.00
CA TYR A 331 5.57 -30.97 1.37
C TYR A 331 6.56 -31.73 2.27
N ASN A 332 7.70 -32.15 1.71
CA ASN A 332 8.72 -32.93 2.43
C ASN A 332 9.73 -32.00 3.12
N ASP A 333 10.57 -32.58 3.98
CA ASP A 333 11.69 -31.87 4.61
C ASP A 333 12.55 -31.15 3.57
N CYS A 334 12.72 -29.85 3.76
CA CYS A 334 13.46 -29.00 2.85
C CYS A 334 14.97 -29.26 2.97
N ARG A 335 15.63 -29.49 1.82
CA ARG A 335 17.10 -29.62 1.71
C ARG A 335 17.74 -28.54 0.84
N HIS A 336 16.96 -27.53 0.47
CA HIS A 336 17.43 -26.43 -0.35
C HIS A 336 18.44 -25.55 0.39
N THR A 337 19.39 -25.01 -0.35
CA THR A 337 20.38 -24.04 0.11
C THR A 337 19.74 -22.69 0.47
N ASP A 338 20.44 -21.84 1.21
CA ASP A 338 19.93 -20.51 1.57
C ASP A 338 19.63 -19.63 0.33
N ASP A 339 20.39 -19.80 -0.75
CA ASP A 339 20.17 -19.08 -2.03
C ASP A 339 18.87 -19.52 -2.72
N GLU A 340 18.53 -20.80 -2.61
CA GLU A 340 17.27 -21.35 -3.12
C GLU A 340 16.08 -21.02 -2.21
N ARG A 341 16.32 -20.80 -0.92
CA ARG A 341 15.28 -20.52 0.08
C ARG A 341 14.86 -19.06 0.12
N LYS A 342 15.79 -18.13 -0.07
CA LYS A 342 15.51 -16.68 -0.01
C LYS A 342 14.49 -16.27 -1.07
N PHE A 343 13.74 -15.21 -0.77
CA PHE A 343 12.82 -14.57 -1.71
C PHE A 343 12.78 -13.07 -1.51
N THR A 344 12.34 -12.38 -2.55
CA THR A 344 12.15 -10.93 -2.54
C THR A 344 10.67 -10.61 -2.41
N GLY A 345 10.35 -9.62 -1.57
CA GLY A 345 8.99 -9.11 -1.43
C GLY A 345 8.97 -7.68 -0.93
N THR A 346 7.76 -7.15 -0.80
CA THR A 346 7.49 -5.79 -0.33
C THR A 346 6.64 -5.90 0.93
N TYR A 347 7.09 -5.30 2.04
CA TYR A 347 6.51 -5.47 3.37
C TYR A 347 6.35 -4.13 4.07
N VAL A 348 5.35 -4.02 4.93
CA VAL A 348 5.28 -2.90 5.88
C VAL A 348 6.36 -3.10 6.94
N ALA A 349 6.98 -2.02 7.41
CA ALA A 349 8.07 -2.05 8.37
C ALA A 349 7.75 -2.88 9.62
N ASP A 350 6.53 -2.74 10.18
CA ASP A 350 6.08 -3.52 11.34
C ASP A 350 6.06 -5.04 11.08
N GLU A 351 5.61 -5.49 9.90
CA GLU A 351 5.57 -6.92 9.53
C GLU A 351 6.98 -7.49 9.32
N LEU A 352 7.87 -6.70 8.69
CA LEU A 352 9.27 -7.09 8.54
C LEU A 352 9.98 -7.17 9.89
N ARG A 353 9.71 -6.23 10.81
CA ARG A 353 10.29 -6.23 12.16
C ARG A 353 9.86 -7.45 12.96
N GLU A 354 8.59 -7.85 12.86
CA GLU A 354 8.13 -9.11 13.46
C GLU A 354 8.80 -10.32 12.82
N ALA A 355 8.99 -10.35 11.50
CA ALA A 355 9.72 -11.45 10.87
C ALA A 355 11.17 -11.56 11.37
N LEU A 356 11.85 -10.42 11.52
CA LEU A 356 13.21 -10.37 12.09
C LEU A 356 13.24 -10.91 13.52
N SER A 357 12.24 -10.59 14.36
CA SER A 357 12.12 -11.12 15.72
C SER A 357 11.95 -12.65 15.74
N GLN A 358 11.32 -13.21 14.70
CA GLN A 358 11.14 -14.65 14.49
C GLN A 358 12.31 -15.32 13.75
N GLY A 359 13.45 -14.63 13.57
CA GLY A 359 14.68 -15.21 13.04
C GLY A 359 14.86 -15.13 11.52
N TYR A 360 14.04 -14.34 10.81
CA TYR A 360 14.33 -13.98 9.41
C TYR A 360 15.58 -13.10 9.34
N LYS A 361 16.28 -13.14 8.21
CA LYS A 361 17.41 -12.26 7.91
C LYS A 361 17.11 -11.44 6.66
N VAL A 362 17.31 -10.13 6.71
CA VAL A 362 17.35 -9.31 5.50
C VAL A 362 18.72 -9.48 4.85
N LEU A 363 18.73 -9.95 3.61
CA LEU A 363 19.96 -10.13 2.82
C LEU A 363 20.29 -8.89 1.99
N GLU A 364 19.27 -8.20 1.49
CA GLU A 364 19.43 -7.02 0.65
C GLU A 364 18.19 -6.14 0.75
N ILE A 365 18.38 -4.83 0.90
CA ILE A 365 17.30 -3.85 0.81
C ILE A 365 17.38 -3.15 -0.55
N LEU A 366 16.29 -3.24 -1.32
CA LEU A 366 16.23 -2.75 -2.69
C LEU A 366 15.72 -1.31 -2.73
N GLU A 367 14.64 -1.04 -1.99
CA GLU A 367 13.99 0.27 -1.92
C GLU A 367 13.15 0.40 -0.64
N ILE A 368 13.11 1.61 -0.09
CA ILE A 368 12.31 1.97 1.07
C ILE A 368 11.48 3.20 0.71
N TRP A 369 10.19 3.17 1.05
CA TRP A 369 9.33 4.34 1.14
C TRP A 369 9.11 4.65 2.61
N GLU A 370 9.84 5.64 3.13
CA GLU A 370 9.78 6.07 4.52
C GLU A 370 8.66 7.10 4.68
N TYR A 371 7.78 6.90 5.67
CA TYR A 371 6.64 7.75 5.91
C TYR A 371 6.69 8.39 7.30
N GLU A 372 6.19 9.61 7.39
CA GLU A 372 5.72 10.15 8.67
C GLU A 372 4.45 9.39 9.11
N ILE A 373 4.30 9.19 10.41
CA ILE A 373 3.20 8.40 10.97
C ILE A 373 2.28 9.26 11.83
N ALA A 374 0.98 9.12 11.60
CA ALA A 374 -0.05 9.51 12.55
C ALA A 374 -0.54 8.30 13.35
N GLN A 375 -0.59 8.43 14.66
CA GLN A 375 -1.15 7.44 15.57
C GLN A 375 -1.94 8.14 16.67
N TYR A 376 -3.04 7.52 17.11
CA TYR A 376 -3.79 8.01 18.27
C TYR A 376 -3.02 7.78 19.56
N SER A 377 -2.91 8.82 20.39
CA SER A 377 -2.34 8.74 21.72
C SER A 377 -3.43 8.70 22.78
N LYS A 378 -3.48 7.61 23.56
CA LYS A 378 -4.43 7.48 24.68
C LYS A 378 -4.16 8.51 25.78
N ASN A 379 -2.91 8.92 25.98
CA ASN A 379 -2.52 9.84 27.05
C ASN A 379 -3.09 11.25 26.84
N CYS A 380 -2.99 11.78 25.62
CA CYS A 380 -3.55 13.09 25.28
C CYS A 380 -4.90 13.01 24.55
N ARG A 381 -5.43 11.80 24.34
CA ARG A 381 -6.71 11.51 23.66
C ARG A 381 -6.85 12.21 22.31
N SER A 382 -5.76 12.31 21.55
CA SER A 382 -5.71 13.03 20.28
C SER A 382 -4.83 12.31 19.25
N GLY A 383 -4.89 12.79 18.00
CA GLY A 383 -4.15 12.21 16.88
C GLY A 383 -4.86 11.02 16.23
N GLY A 384 -4.16 10.37 15.31
CA GLY A 384 -4.66 9.26 14.51
C GLY A 384 -5.56 9.70 13.34
N LEU A 385 -5.30 9.13 12.17
CA LEU A 385 -5.95 9.52 10.92
C LEU A 385 -7.45 9.20 10.88
N PHE A 386 -7.86 8.08 11.51
CA PHE A 386 -9.25 7.60 11.48
C PHE A 386 -9.97 7.70 12.83
N THR A 387 -9.34 8.29 13.86
CA THR A 387 -9.85 8.29 15.25
C THR A 387 -11.27 8.86 15.33
N SER A 388 -11.50 10.07 14.83
CA SER A 388 -12.81 10.73 14.90
C SER A 388 -13.88 9.98 14.13
N TYR A 389 -13.52 9.41 12.98
CA TYR A 389 -14.39 8.57 12.17
C TYR A 389 -14.79 7.30 12.93
N VAL A 390 -13.83 6.57 13.51
CA VAL A 390 -14.11 5.35 14.28
C VAL A 390 -14.93 5.69 15.52
N ASN A 391 -14.63 6.79 16.21
CA ASN A 391 -15.39 7.24 17.38
C ASN A 391 -16.86 7.49 17.06
N ASN A 392 -17.16 8.12 15.93
CA ASN A 392 -18.53 8.34 15.47
C ASN A 392 -19.30 7.02 15.32
N PHE A 393 -18.73 6.04 14.61
CA PHE A 393 -19.39 4.74 14.41
C PHE A 393 -19.41 3.85 15.66
N LEU A 394 -18.40 3.93 16.53
CA LEU A 394 -18.41 3.25 17.82
C LEU A 394 -19.52 3.76 18.71
N LYS A 395 -19.73 5.08 18.77
CA LYS A 395 -20.84 5.68 19.51
C LYS A 395 -22.19 5.19 18.96
N LEU A 396 -22.42 5.32 17.65
CA LEU A 396 -23.65 4.85 17.00
C LEU A 396 -23.90 3.34 17.26
N LYS A 397 -22.84 2.52 17.20
CA LYS A 397 -22.93 1.09 17.52
C LYS A 397 -23.43 0.87 18.94
N GLN A 398 -22.90 1.57 19.94
CA GLN A 398 -23.35 1.42 21.32
C GLN A 398 -24.80 1.86 21.51
N GLU A 399 -25.18 3.01 20.97
CA GLU A 399 -26.56 3.52 21.05
C GLU A 399 -27.58 2.57 20.41
N CYS A 400 -27.16 1.75 19.43
CA CYS A 400 -28.02 0.78 18.76
C CYS A 400 -27.95 -0.64 19.34
N SER A 401 -26.94 -0.97 20.17
CA SER A 401 -26.72 -2.35 20.66
C SER A 401 -27.54 -2.70 21.90
N GLY A 402 -28.21 -1.71 22.50
CA GLY A 402 -28.87 -1.87 23.80
C GLY A 402 -27.85 -2.02 24.93
N TRP A 403 -28.36 -2.30 26.13
CA TRP A 403 -27.50 -2.46 27.31
C TRP A 403 -26.88 -3.86 27.37
N PRO A 404 -25.62 -3.99 27.84
CA PRO A 404 -25.05 -5.29 28.17
C PRO A 404 -25.95 -6.07 29.13
N SER A 405 -25.90 -7.41 29.07
CA SER A 405 -26.77 -8.27 29.88
C SER A 405 -26.65 -8.08 31.40
N TRP A 406 -25.52 -7.54 31.88
CA TRP A 406 -25.28 -7.25 33.28
C TRP A 406 -25.75 -5.86 33.73
N CYS A 407 -26.16 -4.99 32.80
CA CYS A 407 -26.70 -3.66 33.09
C CYS A 407 -28.20 -3.76 33.41
N THR A 408 -28.53 -4.27 34.60
CA THR A 408 -29.91 -4.57 35.01
C THR A 408 -30.62 -3.41 35.71
N ASP A 409 -29.89 -2.39 36.13
CA ASP A 409 -30.39 -1.23 36.88
C ASP A 409 -29.63 0.04 36.48
N ASP A 410 -30.05 1.20 37.00
CA ASP A 410 -29.46 2.47 36.60
C ASP A 410 -28.01 2.66 37.12
N GLN A 411 -27.64 2.05 38.26
CA GLN A 411 -26.27 2.08 38.75
C GLN A 411 -25.31 1.33 37.82
N THR A 412 -25.71 0.16 37.34
CA THR A 412 -24.91 -0.65 36.42
C THR A 412 -24.83 -0.02 35.02
N LYS A 413 -25.89 0.67 34.57
CA LYS A 413 -25.85 1.48 33.34
C LYS A 413 -24.90 2.68 33.46
N ASP A 414 -24.96 3.43 34.57
CA ASP A 414 -24.07 4.56 34.80
C ASP A 414 -22.60 4.11 34.91
N ARG A 415 -22.37 2.95 35.55
CA ARG A 415 -21.05 2.31 35.56
C ARG A 415 -20.58 2.00 34.14
N TYR A 416 -21.42 1.39 33.29
CA TYR A 416 -21.07 1.10 31.91
C TYR A 416 -20.68 2.36 31.12
N VAL A 417 -21.47 3.43 31.22
CA VAL A 417 -21.19 4.70 30.53
C VAL A 417 -19.88 5.31 31.02
N THR A 418 -19.61 5.27 32.33
CA THR A 418 -18.37 5.78 32.92
C THR A 418 -17.16 4.99 32.44
N GLU A 419 -17.21 3.65 32.51
CA GLU A 419 -16.13 2.79 32.03
C GLU A 419 -15.88 2.95 30.52
N TYR A 420 -16.95 3.13 29.73
CA TYR A 420 -16.82 3.35 28.29
C TYR A 420 -16.18 4.71 27.98
N LEU A 421 -16.54 5.76 28.72
CA LEU A 421 -15.91 7.07 28.62
C LEU A 421 -14.43 7.05 29.04
N GLU A 422 -14.10 6.31 30.09
CA GLU A 422 -12.72 6.15 30.55
C GLU A 422 -11.86 5.43 29.51
N ARG A 423 -12.37 4.32 28.95
CA ARG A 423 -11.64 3.48 28.00
C ARG A 423 -11.57 4.07 26.60
N GLU A 424 -12.70 4.55 26.08
CA GLU A 424 -12.83 4.95 24.67
C GLU A 424 -12.84 6.46 24.46
N GLY A 425 -13.04 7.25 25.52
CA GLY A 425 -13.21 8.70 25.43
C GLY A 425 -14.56 9.12 24.86
N LEU A 426 -15.56 8.23 24.89
CA LEU A 426 -16.87 8.43 24.29
C LEU A 426 -17.97 8.31 25.35
N ARG A 427 -18.92 9.25 25.30
CA ARG A 427 -20.10 9.26 26.16
C ARG A 427 -21.37 9.10 25.33
#